data_AF-A0A3B9BEJ7-F1
#
_entry.id   AF-A0A3B9BEJ7-F1
#
_cell.length_a   1.000
_cell.length_b   1.000
_cell.length_c   1.000
_cell.angle_alpha   90.00
_cell.angle_beta   90.00
_cell.angle_gamma   90.00
#
_symmetry.space_group_name_H-M   'P 1'
#
loop_
_entity.id
_entity.type
_entity.pdbx_description
1 polymer ?
#
loop_
_entity_poly.entity_id
_entity_poly.type
_entity_poly.pdbx_seq_one_letter_code
_entity_poly.pdbx_strand_id
1 'polypeptide(L)'
;MSQLSMTKFTQFFFTFLFPCLCLAKPLDIFFGTGGRGSEGIYHATFNTDNGKFTPSKLAAKIGSPGFLTTHPNGKFLYSLGRWDGSSGVLGYHIGPKGELKEFTRMVCPDG
;
A
#
# COMPACT_ATOMS: atom_id res chain seq x y z
N MET A 1 56.87 -42.22 -24.34
CA MET A 1 56.16 -41.02 -24.82
C MET A 1 54.70 -41.42 -25.03
N SER A 2 53.89 -41.31 -23.97
CA SER A 2 52.95 -40.20 -23.70
C SER A 2 51.66 -40.37 -24.53
N GLN A 3 50.45 -40.50 -23.99
CA GLN A 3 49.89 -40.32 -22.65
C GLN A 3 48.55 -41.10 -22.63
N LEU A 4 48.19 -41.65 -21.47
CA LEU A 4 46.93 -42.34 -21.18
C LEU A 4 46.13 -41.45 -20.22
N SER A 5 44.79 -41.51 -20.30
CA SER A 5 43.83 -40.99 -19.30
C SER A 5 43.55 -39.48 -19.30
N MET A 6 42.27 -39.11 -19.42
CA MET A 6 41.45 -38.70 -18.28
C MET A 6 40.05 -38.22 -18.74
N THR A 7 39.06 -39.03 -18.37
CA THR A 7 37.85 -38.60 -17.66
C THR A 7 36.91 -37.57 -18.30
N LYS A 8 35.74 -38.08 -18.68
CA LYS A 8 34.42 -37.42 -18.83
C LYS A 8 34.28 -36.16 -17.98
N PHE A 9 34.28 -34.99 -18.63
CA PHE A 9 33.94 -33.72 -18.00
C PHE A 9 32.42 -33.57 -17.99
N THR A 10 31.79 -34.21 -16.99
CA THR A 10 30.39 -34.05 -16.64
C THR A 10 30.17 -32.64 -16.11
N GLN A 11 30.08 -31.65 -16.99
CA GLN A 11 29.68 -30.29 -16.64
C GLN A 11 28.16 -30.27 -16.47
N PHE A 12 27.66 -30.82 -15.36
CA PHE A 12 26.31 -30.52 -14.89
C PHE A 12 26.34 -29.05 -14.46
N PHE A 13 26.00 -28.15 -15.38
CA PHE A 13 25.54 -26.81 -15.01
C PHE A 13 24.30 -27.03 -14.16
N PHE A 14 24.49 -27.14 -12.86
CA PHE A 14 23.42 -27.10 -11.89
C PHE A 14 22.89 -25.68 -11.94
N THR A 15 22.02 -25.43 -12.92
CA THR A 15 21.15 -24.26 -12.99
C THR A 15 20.36 -24.31 -11.70
N PHE A 16 20.90 -23.68 -10.66
CA PHE A 16 20.20 -23.44 -9.41
C PHE A 16 19.06 -22.50 -9.82
N LEU A 17 17.94 -23.11 -10.18
CA LEU A 17 16.66 -22.51 -10.43
C LEU A 17 16.27 -21.89 -9.09
N PHE A 18 16.86 -20.73 -8.79
CA PHE A 18 16.61 -19.98 -7.58
C PHE A 18 15.12 -19.67 -7.65
N PRO A 19 14.26 -20.37 -6.88
CA PRO A 19 12.86 -20.11 -6.95
C PRO A 19 12.72 -18.68 -6.45
N CYS A 20 12.31 -17.79 -7.34
CA CYS A 20 11.90 -16.46 -6.94
C CYS A 20 10.69 -16.68 -6.02
N LEU A 21 10.95 -16.75 -4.72
CA LEU A 21 9.92 -16.74 -3.69
C LEU A 21 9.30 -15.34 -3.73
N CYS A 22 8.40 -15.15 -4.69
CA CYS A 22 7.51 -14.02 -4.76
C CYS A 22 6.53 -14.14 -3.59
N LEU A 23 6.95 -13.80 -2.39
CA LEU A 23 6.01 -13.65 -1.28
C LEU A 23 5.13 -12.45 -1.60
N ALA A 24 3.83 -12.68 -1.83
CA ALA A 24 2.88 -11.61 -2.07
C ALA A 24 2.88 -10.69 -0.84
N LYS A 25 3.26 -9.43 -1.02
CA LYS A 25 3.22 -8.45 0.07
C LYS A 25 1.74 -8.20 0.40
N PRO A 26 1.37 -8.15 1.70
CA PRO A 26 0.03 -7.72 2.10
C PRO A 26 -0.33 -6.38 1.44
N LEU A 27 -1.58 -6.25 1.01
CA LEU A 27 -2.07 -5.05 0.33
C LEU A 27 -2.39 -3.96 1.35
N ASP A 28 -1.95 -2.73 1.11
CA ASP A 28 -2.37 -1.56 1.88
C ASP A 28 -3.79 -1.16 1.51
N ILE A 29 -4.67 -1.11 2.51
CA ILE A 29 -6.08 -0.75 2.35
C ILE A 29 -6.39 0.46 3.22
N PHE A 30 -7.06 1.45 2.63
CA PHE A 30 -7.51 2.65 3.31
C PHE A 30 -9.05 2.69 3.35
N PHE A 31 -9.60 3.06 4.51
CA PHE A 31 -11.03 3.13 4.75
C PHE A 31 -11.41 4.56 5.08
N GLY A 32 -12.26 5.16 4.26
CA GLY A 32 -12.96 6.38 4.64
C GLY A 32 -14.15 6.05 5.52
N THR A 33 -14.25 6.67 6.69
CA THR A 33 -15.35 6.41 7.62
C THR A 33 -16.17 7.68 7.87
N GLY A 34 -17.45 7.51 8.17
CA GLY A 34 -18.36 8.60 8.52
C GLY A 34 -19.30 8.17 9.65
N GLY A 35 -20.05 9.13 10.18
CA GLY A 35 -21.00 8.88 11.28
C GLY A 35 -20.37 8.94 12.68
N ARG A 36 -21.14 8.53 13.68
CA ARG A 36 -20.79 8.70 15.10
C ARG A 36 -19.58 7.83 15.47
N GLY A 37 -18.55 8.46 16.05
CA GLY A 37 -17.33 7.76 16.49
C GLY A 37 -16.27 7.56 15.41
N SER A 38 -16.54 7.97 14.16
CA SER A 38 -15.55 7.99 13.08
C SER A 38 -14.59 9.18 13.23
N GLU A 39 -13.29 8.93 13.13
CA GLU A 39 -12.27 10.00 13.18
C GLU A 39 -11.67 10.40 11.82
N GLY A 40 -11.90 9.61 10.76
CA GLY A 40 -11.48 9.99 9.40
C GLY A 40 -11.08 8.81 8.52
N ILE A 41 -9.80 8.78 8.12
CA ILE A 41 -9.26 7.73 7.26
C ILE A 41 -8.49 6.74 8.12
N TYR A 42 -8.81 5.46 8.00
CA TYR A 42 -8.10 4.37 8.67
C TYR A 42 -7.28 3.56 7.66
N HIS A 43 -6.20 2.96 8.12
CA HIS A 43 -5.33 2.06 7.34
C HIS A 43 -5.28 0.67 7.99
N ALA A 44 -5.25 -0.35 7.15
CA ALA A 44 -4.89 -1.71 7.52
C ALA A 44 -4.17 -2.39 6.34
N THR A 45 -3.56 -3.54 6.63
CA THR A 45 -3.03 -4.43 5.59
C THR A 45 -3.92 -5.65 5.44
N PHE A 46 -4.14 -6.07 4.18
CA PHE A 46 -4.91 -7.25 3.82
C PHE A 46 -3.98 -8.35 3.32
N ASN A 47 -4.05 -9.53 3.97
CA ASN A 47 -3.35 -10.72 3.52
C ASN A 47 -4.24 -11.49 2.53
N THR A 48 -3.81 -11.57 1.27
CA THR A 48 -4.56 -12.24 0.19
C THR A 48 -4.60 -13.76 0.33
N ASP A 49 -3.65 -14.37 1.05
CA ASP A 49 -3.54 -15.82 1.20
C ASP A 49 -4.56 -16.37 2.20
N ASN A 50 -4.88 -15.60 3.23
CA ASN A 50 -5.81 -16.02 4.30
C ASN A 50 -7.01 -15.10 4.51
N GLY A 51 -7.12 -14.02 3.73
CA GLY A 51 -8.25 -13.08 3.77
C GLY A 51 -8.33 -12.23 5.04
N LYS A 52 -7.29 -12.17 5.87
CA LYS A 52 -7.31 -11.43 7.14
C LYS A 52 -6.76 -10.02 6.98
N PHE A 53 -7.41 -9.08 7.69
CA PHE A 53 -6.90 -7.74 7.92
C PHE A 53 -6.06 -7.69 9.21
N THR A 54 -5.07 -6.81 9.23
CA THR A 54 -4.49 -6.33 10.49
C THR A 54 -5.45 -5.38 11.21
N PRO A 55 -5.27 -5.15 12.52
CA PRO A 55 -6.06 -4.15 13.23
C PRO A 55 -5.91 -2.77 12.59
N SER A 56 -7.03 -2.14 12.26
CA SER A 56 -7.05 -0.82 11.63
C SER A 56 -6.49 0.25 12.56
N LYS A 57 -5.72 1.18 11.99
CA LYS A 57 -5.18 2.34 12.71
C LYS A 57 -5.63 3.63 12.03
N LEU A 58 -5.81 4.68 12.80
CA LEU A 58 -6.12 6.00 12.26
C LEU A 58 -4.94 6.52 11.44
N ALA A 59 -5.17 6.79 10.16
CA ALA A 59 -4.17 7.22 9.20
C ALA A 59 -4.18 8.74 9.02
N ALA A 60 -5.36 9.37 8.98
CA ALA A 60 -5.55 10.81 9.01
C ALA A 60 -6.88 11.19 9.67
N LYS A 61 -6.87 12.30 10.43
CA LYS A 61 -8.09 12.94 10.97
C LYS A 61 -8.68 13.85 9.91
N ILE A 62 -9.91 13.54 9.48
CA ILE A 62 -10.66 14.35 8.53
C ILE A 62 -12.14 13.99 8.60
N GLY A 63 -13.04 14.96 8.40
CA GLY A 63 -14.47 14.71 8.45
C GLY A 63 -14.97 13.98 7.20
N SER A 64 -15.72 12.89 7.40
CA SER A 64 -16.49 12.19 6.35
C SER A 64 -15.77 12.01 4.99
N PRO A 65 -14.57 11.40 4.93
CA PRO A 65 -13.89 11.11 3.67
C PRO A 65 -14.64 10.05 2.86
N GLY A 66 -15.63 10.48 2.07
CA GLY A 66 -16.55 9.59 1.36
C GLY A 66 -15.98 8.87 0.14
N PHE A 67 -14.81 9.28 -0.33
CA PHE A 67 -14.10 8.65 -1.45
C PHE A 67 -12.60 8.81 -1.30
N LEU A 68 -11.84 7.79 -1.70
CA LEU A 68 -10.39 7.74 -1.64
C LEU A 68 -9.85 7.10 -2.92
N THR A 69 -8.71 7.58 -3.39
CA THR A 69 -7.96 6.93 -4.47
C THR A 69 -6.45 7.10 -4.27
N THR A 70 -5.69 6.06 -4.59
CA THR A 70 -4.23 6.08 -4.52
C THR A 70 -3.65 6.41 -5.89
N HIS A 71 -2.60 7.22 -5.91
CA HIS A 71 -1.86 7.46 -7.14
C HIS A 71 -1.12 6.18 -7.58
N PRO A 72 -0.98 5.86 -8.88
CA PRO A 72 -0.39 4.60 -9.36
C PRO A 72 1.03 4.30 -8.86
N ASN A 73 1.80 5.31 -8.47
CA ASN A 73 3.14 5.13 -7.90
C ASN A 73 3.13 4.74 -6.41
N GLY A 74 1.96 4.62 -5.77
CA GLY A 74 1.80 4.22 -4.37
C GLY A 74 2.28 5.23 -3.33
N LYS A 75 2.66 6.46 -3.72
CA LYS A 75 3.23 7.48 -2.80
C LYS A 75 2.20 8.50 -2.31
N PHE A 76 1.05 8.58 -2.97
CA PHE A 76 0.04 9.59 -2.71
C PHE A 76 -1.35 8.98 -2.59
N LEU A 77 -2.16 9.58 -1.73
CA LEU A 77 -3.59 9.31 -1.62
C LEU A 77 -4.35 10.63 -1.76
N TYR A 78 -5.45 10.59 -2.49
CA TYR A 78 -6.41 11.69 -2.58
C TYR A 78 -7.73 11.26 -1.97
N SER A 79 -8.37 12.16 -1.24
CA SER A 79 -9.69 11.91 -0.68
C SER A 79 -10.61 13.12 -0.78
N LEU A 80 -11.90 12.86 -0.73
CA LEU A 80 -12.85 13.88 -0.28
C LEU A 80 -12.72 14.09 1.23
N GLY A 81 -13.23 15.19 1.74
CA GLY A 81 -13.30 15.43 3.18
C GLY A 81 -14.02 16.72 3.54
N ARG A 82 -14.30 16.87 4.83
CA ARG A 82 -14.89 18.07 5.44
C ARG A 82 -14.02 18.57 6.58
N TRP A 83 -13.84 19.87 6.64
CA TRP A 83 -13.08 20.58 7.68
C TRP A 83 -13.64 21.99 7.84
N ASP A 84 -13.73 22.49 9.07
CA ASP A 84 -14.08 23.89 9.37
C ASP A 84 -15.34 24.39 8.63
N GLY A 85 -16.37 23.55 8.54
CA GLY A 85 -17.63 23.86 7.83
C GLY A 85 -17.54 23.81 6.30
N SER A 86 -16.36 23.57 5.74
CA SER A 86 -16.10 23.42 4.32
C SER A 86 -16.02 21.94 3.91
N SER A 87 -16.16 21.70 2.61
CA SER A 87 -15.95 20.41 1.96
C SER A 87 -14.96 20.56 0.80
N GLY A 88 -14.32 19.47 0.40
CA GLY A 88 -13.45 19.49 -0.78
C GLY A 88 -12.49 18.30 -0.87
N VAL A 89 -11.38 18.51 -1.58
CA VAL A 89 -10.39 17.47 -1.90
C VAL A 89 -9.11 17.70 -1.11
N LEU A 90 -8.53 16.62 -0.59
CA LEU A 90 -7.27 16.61 0.14
C LEU A 90 -6.28 15.65 -0.53
N GLY A 91 -5.00 16.01 -0.49
CA GLY A 91 -3.89 15.17 -0.94
C GLY A 91 -2.94 14.85 0.19
N TYR A 92 -2.55 13.58 0.29
CA TYR A 92 -1.68 13.04 1.33
C TYR A 92 -0.47 12.33 0.73
N HIS A 93 0.68 12.45 1.40
CA HIS A 93 1.78 11.51 1.29
C HIS A 93 1.48 10.27 2.12
N ILE A 94 1.73 9.09 1.53
CA ILE A 94 1.62 7.81 2.22
C ILE A 94 2.94 7.50 2.93
N GLY A 95 2.87 7.39 4.26
CA GLY A 95 3.96 7.00 5.13
C GLY A 95 4.22 5.49 5.10
N PRO A 96 5.37 5.05 5.63
CA PRO A 96 5.79 3.64 5.57
C PRO A 96 4.88 2.69 6.34
N LYS A 97 4.07 3.18 7.30
CA LYS A 97 3.10 2.38 8.05
C LYS A 97 1.65 2.75 7.71
N GLY A 98 1.44 3.40 6.57
CA GLY A 98 0.13 3.89 6.15
C GLY A 98 -0.31 5.18 6.83
N GLU A 99 0.58 5.90 7.53
CA GLU A 99 0.25 7.24 8.01
C GLU A 99 0.02 8.19 6.83
N LEU A 100 -1.00 9.05 6.90
CA LEU A 100 -1.30 9.99 5.83
C LEU A 100 -0.92 11.41 6.26
N LYS A 101 0.14 11.94 5.65
CA LYS A 101 0.58 13.32 5.88
C LYS A 101 0.07 14.22 4.76
N GLU A 102 -0.85 15.12 5.10
CA GLU A 102 -1.41 16.06 4.14
C GLU A 102 -0.32 16.96 3.54
N PHE A 103 -0.42 17.22 2.23
CA PHE A 103 0.42 18.19 1.52
C PHE A 103 -0.38 19.25 0.77
N THR A 104 -1.68 19.02 0.54
CA THR A 104 -2.56 19.99 -0.14
C THR A 104 -4.02 19.76 0.21
N ARG A 105 -4.81 20.82 0.13
CA ARG A 105 -6.28 20.77 0.17
C ARG A 105 -6.87 21.88 -0.70
N MET A 106 -8.04 21.62 -1.27
CA MET A 106 -8.82 22.59 -2.04
C MET A 106 -10.28 22.52 -1.59
N VAL A 107 -10.85 23.67 -1.22
CA VAL A 107 -12.29 23.80 -0.93
C VAL A 107 -13.08 23.67 -2.22
N CYS A 108 -14.17 22.91 -2.17
CA CYS A 108 -15.23 22.90 -3.18
C CYS A 108 -16.34 23.83 -2.68
N PRO A 109 -16.53 25.04 -3.26
CA PRO A 109 -17.46 26.05 -2.74
C PRO A 109 -18.94 25.63 -2.78
N ASP A 110 -19.27 24.60 -3.54
CA ASP A 110 -20.60 24.12 -3.87
C ASP A 110 -20.98 22.78 -3.19
N GLY A 111 -20.10 22.21 -2.35
CA GLY A 111 -20.26 20.87 -1.76
C GLY A 111 -20.83 20.81 -0.35
#